data_AF-A0A671TZZ9-F1
#
_entry.id   AF-A0A671TZZ9-F1
#
_cell.length_a   1.000
_cell.length_b   1.000
_cell.length_c   1.000
_cell.angle_alpha   90.00
_cell.angle_beta   90.00
_cell.angle_gamma   90.00
#
_symmetry.space_group_name_H-M   'P 1'
#
loop_
_entity.id
_entity.type
_entity.pdbx_description
1 polymer ?
#
loop_
_entity_poly.entity_id
_entity_poly.type
_entity_poly.pdbx_seq_one_letter_code
_entity_poly.pdbx_strand_id
1 'polypeptide(L)'
;PVPCVRLSTGPQQEHQTFYEFRTYSIRPDQNAAFLKLTNEKIHLRTAHSELIGYWSIEYGGLNRVFHIWKYDSFSQRAGVRAALAQNPSWISEYISKAIPMLTSQDNEVTYLVPWSHLKRPPQEVHALWWFESADQRAEVRHKAHTDARVVAAVRNSVVHLDSQESKLMFPCPFSPLK
;
A
#
# COMPACT_ATOMS: atom_id res chain seq x y z
N PRO A 1 -39.54 -0.94 17.40
CA PRO A 1 -38.48 0.09 17.29
C PRO A 1 -37.38 -0.38 16.33
N VAL A 2 -37.28 0.24 15.15
CA VAL A 2 -36.27 -0.06 14.13
C VAL A 2 -34.99 0.70 14.46
N PRO A 3 -33.80 0.09 14.46
CA PRO A 3 -32.58 0.81 14.78
C PRO A 3 -32.25 1.80 13.65
N CYS A 4 -32.26 3.09 14.00
CA CYS A 4 -31.83 4.18 13.13
C CYS A 4 -30.29 4.18 13.08
N VAL A 5 -29.72 3.67 11.98
CA VAL A 5 -28.31 3.88 11.67
C VAL A 5 -28.16 5.33 11.20
N ARG A 6 -27.62 6.21 12.04
CA ARG A 6 -27.19 7.54 11.61
C ARG A 6 -25.87 7.40 10.87
N LEU A 7 -25.95 7.31 9.54
CA LEU A 7 -24.78 7.51 8.69
C LEU A 7 -24.37 8.98 8.83
N SER A 8 -23.22 9.23 9.46
CA SER A 8 -22.61 10.55 9.44
C SER A 8 -22.21 10.87 8.00
N THR A 9 -22.98 11.73 7.34
CA THR A 9 -22.59 12.34 6.06
C THR A 9 -21.59 13.46 6.37
N GLY A 10 -20.34 13.07 6.64
CA GLY A 10 -19.22 13.98 6.43
C GLY A 10 -19.18 14.41 4.95
N PRO A 11 -18.50 15.51 4.60
CA PRO A 11 -18.44 16.00 3.22
C PRO A 11 -18.06 14.85 2.30
N GLN A 12 -18.99 14.51 1.41
CA GLN A 12 -18.83 13.48 0.40
C GLN A 12 -17.64 13.93 -0.44
N GLN A 13 -16.49 13.25 -0.31
CA GLN A 13 -15.32 13.65 -1.08
C GLN A 13 -15.68 13.55 -2.57
N GLU A 14 -15.81 14.69 -3.24
CA GLU A 14 -16.09 14.77 -4.68
C GLU A 14 -14.91 14.26 -5.53
N HIS A 15 -13.75 14.01 -4.90
CA HIS A 15 -12.63 13.34 -5.54
C HIS A 15 -12.85 11.83 -5.58
N GLN A 16 -13.27 11.40 -6.76
CA GLN A 16 -13.67 10.04 -7.15
C GLN A 16 -12.54 9.00 -7.03
N THR A 17 -11.28 9.45 -7.12
CA THR A 17 -10.09 8.58 -7.06
C THR A 17 -9.77 8.15 -5.63
N PHE A 18 -9.57 6.85 -5.44
CA PHE A 18 -9.07 6.27 -4.19
C PHE A 18 -7.94 5.27 -4.45
N TYR A 19 -7.26 4.91 -3.37
CA TYR A 19 -6.13 4.00 -3.37
C TYR A 19 -6.48 2.76 -2.56
N GLU A 20 -6.29 1.59 -3.16
CA GLU A 20 -6.43 0.31 -2.47
C GLU A 20 -5.05 -0.17 -2.03
N PHE A 21 -4.87 -0.22 -0.72
CA PHE A 21 -3.71 -0.79 -0.07
C PHE A 21 -3.98 -2.26 0.16
N ARG A 22 -2.98 -3.10 -0.13
CA ARG A 22 -3.11 -4.54 0.03
C ARG A 22 -1.82 -5.06 0.65
N THR A 23 -1.97 -5.78 1.74
CA THR A 23 -0.88 -6.45 2.45
C THR A 23 -1.15 -7.93 2.43
N TYR A 24 -0.22 -8.71 1.87
CA TYR A 24 -0.33 -10.16 1.89
C TYR A 24 0.76 -10.77 2.75
N SER A 25 0.37 -11.74 3.56
CA SER A 25 1.32 -12.64 4.22
C SER A 25 1.49 -13.88 3.36
N ILE A 26 2.74 -14.21 3.04
CA ILE A 26 3.16 -15.32 2.20
C ILE A 26 3.71 -16.40 3.12
N ARG A 27 3.49 -17.67 2.75
CA ARG A 27 4.14 -18.78 3.44
C ARG A 27 5.67 -18.65 3.33
N PRO A 28 6.42 -18.82 4.44
CA PRO A 28 7.87 -18.62 4.43
C PRO A 28 8.61 -19.42 3.36
N ASP A 29 8.20 -20.66 3.12
CA ASP A 29 8.80 -21.57 2.13
C ASP A 29 8.51 -21.18 0.67
N GLN A 30 7.59 -20.24 0.43
CA GLN A 30 7.15 -19.85 -0.91
C GLN A 30 7.50 -18.41 -1.29
N ASN A 31 8.10 -17.63 -0.39
CA ASN A 31 8.30 -16.19 -0.62
C ASN A 31 9.02 -15.89 -1.95
N ALA A 32 10.14 -16.58 -2.22
CA ALA A 32 10.89 -16.41 -3.46
C ALA A 32 10.09 -16.85 -4.70
N ALA A 33 9.35 -17.97 -4.61
CA ALA A 33 8.52 -18.46 -5.70
C ALA A 33 7.36 -17.50 -6.01
N PHE A 34 6.73 -16.95 -4.97
CA PHE A 34 5.66 -15.96 -5.09
C PHE A 34 6.14 -14.67 -5.75
N LEU A 35 7.29 -14.14 -5.33
CA LEU A 35 7.86 -12.91 -5.90
C LEU A 35 8.26 -13.12 -7.37
N LYS A 36 8.85 -14.27 -7.71
CA LYS A 36 9.18 -14.62 -9.09
C LYS A 36 7.92 -14.72 -9.95
N LEU A 37 6.92 -15.48 -9.51
CA LEU A 37 5.64 -15.63 -10.20
C LEU A 37 4.95 -14.27 -10.41
N THR A 38 4.96 -13.41 -9.38
CA THR A 38 4.40 -12.06 -9.46
C THR A 38 5.14 -11.22 -10.46
N ASN A 39 6.47 -11.18 -10.43
CA ASN A 39 7.25 -10.46 -11.44
C ASN A 39 6.92 -10.91 -12.87
N GLU A 40 6.79 -12.21 -13.10
CA GLU A 40 6.48 -12.77 -14.41
C GLU A 40 5.06 -12.44 -14.89
N LYS A 41 4.07 -12.38 -14.00
CA LYS A 41 2.64 -12.38 -14.36
C LYS A 41 1.86 -11.14 -13.96
N ILE A 42 2.45 -10.22 -13.18
CA ILE A 42 1.74 -9.01 -12.71
C ILE A 42 1.26 -8.12 -13.85
N HIS A 43 1.91 -8.19 -15.03
CA HIS A 43 1.51 -7.49 -16.24
C HIS A 43 0.06 -7.80 -16.66
N LEU A 44 -0.43 -9.02 -16.37
CA LEU A 44 -1.80 -9.42 -16.62
C LEU A 44 -2.81 -8.60 -15.81
N ARG A 45 -2.42 -8.11 -14.63
CA ARG A 45 -3.26 -7.22 -13.81
C ARG A 45 -3.03 -5.75 -14.12
N THR A 46 -1.78 -5.35 -14.37
CA THR A 46 -1.47 -3.94 -14.68
C THR A 46 -2.04 -3.48 -16.02
N ALA A 47 -2.38 -4.41 -16.91
CA ALA A 47 -3.17 -4.13 -18.11
C ALA A 47 -4.60 -3.62 -17.80
N HIS A 48 -5.14 -3.92 -16.61
CA HIS A 48 -6.50 -3.52 -16.21
C HIS A 48 -6.54 -2.50 -15.07
N SER A 49 -5.45 -2.34 -14.32
CA SER A 49 -5.40 -1.44 -13.15
C SER A 49 -4.05 -0.77 -12.98
N GLU A 50 -4.07 0.48 -12.54
CA GLU A 50 -2.86 1.26 -12.32
C GLU A 50 -2.19 0.82 -11.01
N LEU A 51 -1.01 0.20 -11.13
CA LEU A 51 -0.14 -0.11 -9.99
C LEU A 51 0.66 1.14 -9.64
N ILE A 52 0.54 1.60 -8.39
CA ILE A 52 1.32 2.72 -7.88
C ILE A 52 2.67 2.24 -7.37
N GLY A 53 2.70 1.13 -6.63
CA GLY A 53 3.94 0.51 -6.21
C GLY A 53 3.74 -0.84 -5.53
N TYR A 54 4.83 -1.58 -5.42
CA TYR A 54 4.87 -2.94 -4.90
C TYR A 54 6.20 -3.18 -4.18
N TRP A 55 6.13 -3.60 -2.92
CA TRP A 55 7.29 -3.82 -2.08
C TRP A 55 7.22 -5.17 -1.36
N SER A 56 8.39 -5.77 -1.14
CA SER A 56 8.58 -6.85 -0.16
C SER A 56 8.99 -6.27 1.18
N ILE A 57 8.49 -6.85 2.27
CA ILE A 57 8.74 -6.40 3.64
C ILE A 57 9.79 -7.31 4.29
N GLU A 58 10.90 -6.72 4.75
CA GLU A 58 12.02 -7.46 5.34
C GLU A 58 12.09 -7.30 6.86
N TYR A 59 11.71 -6.13 7.41
CA TYR A 59 11.66 -5.88 8.85
C TYR A 59 10.27 -5.45 9.30
N GLY A 60 9.78 -6.06 10.38
CA GLY A 60 8.43 -5.83 10.92
C GLY A 60 7.34 -6.79 10.38
N GLY A 61 7.73 -7.81 9.62
CA GLY A 61 6.82 -8.83 9.09
C GLY A 61 7.40 -9.56 7.89
N LEU A 62 8.36 -10.45 8.13
CA LEU A 62 9.01 -11.28 7.10
C LEU A 62 7.97 -12.03 6.26
N ASN A 63 8.28 -12.23 4.97
CA ASN A 63 7.41 -12.89 3.99
C ASN A 63 6.09 -12.15 3.77
N ARG A 64 6.12 -10.82 3.80
CA ARG A 64 4.96 -10.00 3.42
C ARG A 64 5.27 -9.16 2.20
N VAL A 65 4.21 -8.83 1.48
CA VAL A 65 4.24 -7.85 0.39
C VAL A 65 3.20 -6.78 0.64
N PHE A 66 3.53 -5.55 0.27
CA PHE A 66 2.64 -4.40 0.32
C PHE A 66 2.54 -3.80 -1.07
N HIS A 67 1.34 -3.49 -1.54
CA HIS A 67 1.17 -2.88 -2.84
C HIS A 67 -0.07 -2.00 -2.92
N ILE A 68 0.05 -0.95 -3.73
CA ILE A 68 -0.94 0.13 -3.86
C ILE A 68 -1.50 0.14 -5.27
N TRP A 69 -2.82 0.14 -5.38
CA TRP A 69 -3.56 0.26 -6.64
C TRP A 69 -4.38 1.53 -6.66
N LYS A 70 -4.38 2.25 -7.78
CA LYS A 70 -5.22 3.43 -7.97
C LYS A 70 -6.49 3.06 -8.73
N TYR A 71 -7.62 3.62 -8.29
CA TYR A 71 -8.91 3.51 -8.96
C TYR A 71 -9.60 4.87 -8.98
N ASP A 72 -10.25 5.20 -10.09
CA ASP A 72 -11.01 6.43 -10.30
C ASP A 72 -12.43 6.34 -9.71
N SER A 73 -12.91 5.14 -9.39
CA SER A 73 -14.18 4.93 -8.66
C SER A 73 -14.35 3.47 -8.21
N PHE A 74 -15.29 3.21 -7.29
CA PHE A 74 -15.61 1.84 -6.88
C PHE A 74 -16.20 1.01 -8.01
N SER A 75 -16.95 1.66 -8.91
CA SER A 75 -17.51 1.01 -10.10
C SER A 75 -16.40 0.55 -11.05
N GLN A 76 -15.41 1.41 -11.31
CA GLN A 76 -14.22 1.03 -12.08
C GLN A 76 -13.50 -0.15 -11.41
N ARG A 77 -13.26 -0.10 -10.09
CA ARG A 77 -12.66 -1.21 -9.35
C ARG A 77 -13.44 -2.52 -9.51
N ALA A 78 -14.77 -2.46 -9.38
CA ALA A 78 -15.63 -3.63 -9.55
C ALA A 78 -15.54 -4.20 -10.97
N GLY A 79 -15.57 -3.33 -11.99
CA GLY A 79 -15.40 -3.72 -13.40
C GLY A 79 -14.04 -4.38 -13.67
N VAL A 80 -12.95 -3.82 -13.15
CA VAL A 80 -11.60 -4.41 -13.25
C VAL A 80 -11.57 -5.80 -12.62
N ARG A 81 -12.13 -5.96 -11.42
CA ARG A 81 -12.17 -7.27 -10.74
C ARG A 81 -13.01 -8.29 -11.50
N ALA A 82 -14.14 -7.88 -12.08
CA ALA A 82 -14.98 -8.74 -12.90
C ALA A 82 -14.25 -9.18 -14.18
N ALA A 83 -13.57 -8.26 -14.86
CA ALA A 83 -12.77 -8.58 -16.05
C ALA A 83 -11.63 -9.57 -15.73
N LEU A 84 -10.89 -9.34 -14.63
CA LEU A 84 -9.84 -10.26 -14.19
C LEU A 84 -10.38 -11.64 -13.80
N ALA A 85 -11.57 -11.70 -13.20
CA ALA A 85 -12.24 -12.96 -12.86
C ALA A 85 -12.71 -13.76 -14.08
N GLN A 86 -12.71 -13.16 -15.28
CA GLN A 86 -13.02 -13.83 -16.54
C GLN A 86 -11.77 -14.09 -17.39
N ASN A 87 -10.60 -13.56 -17.02
CA ASN A 87 -9.36 -13.72 -17.77
C ASN A 87 -8.73 -15.11 -17.47
N PRO A 88 -8.72 -16.06 -18.43
CA PRO A 88 -8.25 -17.42 -18.16
C PRO A 88 -6.76 -17.48 -17.83
N SER A 89 -5.93 -16.65 -18.47
CA SER A 89 -4.50 -16.55 -18.18
C SER A 89 -4.25 -16.03 -16.77
N TRP A 90 -4.98 -14.99 -16.35
CA TRP A 90 -4.86 -14.48 -14.98
C TRP A 90 -5.23 -15.53 -13.93
N ILE A 91 -6.32 -16.27 -14.18
CA ILE A 91 -6.80 -17.30 -13.26
C ILE A 91 -5.84 -18.48 -13.22
N SER A 92 -5.52 -19.06 -14.37
CA SER A 92 -4.76 -20.30 -14.47
C SER A 92 -3.26 -20.10 -14.27
N GLU A 93 -2.68 -19.01 -14.76
CA GLU A 93 -1.23 -18.80 -14.74
C GLU A 93 -0.77 -18.09 -13.47
N TYR A 94 -1.62 -17.27 -12.84
CA TYR A 94 -1.28 -16.52 -11.62
C TYR A 94 -2.11 -16.93 -10.41
N ILE A 95 -3.43 -16.68 -10.40
CA ILE A 95 -4.27 -16.81 -9.18
C ILE A 95 -4.24 -18.22 -8.61
N SER A 96 -4.40 -19.25 -9.45
CA SER A 96 -4.43 -20.66 -9.03
C SER A 96 -3.13 -21.09 -8.32
N LYS A 97 -2.01 -20.46 -8.67
CA LYS A 97 -0.67 -20.74 -8.13
C LYS A 97 -0.32 -19.84 -6.94
N ALA A 98 -0.68 -18.56 -7.03
CA ALA A 98 -0.36 -17.54 -6.04
C ALA A 98 -1.20 -17.67 -4.77
N ILE A 99 -2.49 -17.95 -4.87
CA ILE A 99 -3.39 -18.04 -3.69
C ILE A 99 -2.94 -19.11 -2.68
N PRO A 100 -2.56 -20.34 -3.08
CA PRO A 100 -2.03 -21.33 -2.14
C PRO A 100 -0.73 -20.94 -1.44
N MET A 101 0.02 -19.96 -1.98
CA MET A 101 1.25 -19.46 -1.37
C MET A 101 0.98 -18.44 -0.25
N LEU A 102 -0.26 -17.95 -0.10
CA LEU A 102 -0.62 -16.92 0.88
C LEU A 102 -1.20 -17.54 2.16
N THR A 103 -0.89 -16.92 3.30
CA THR A 103 -1.48 -17.23 4.60
C THR A 103 -2.57 -16.24 5.01
N SER A 104 -2.45 -14.97 4.62
CA SER A 104 -3.46 -13.94 4.86
C SER A 104 -3.44 -12.86 3.78
N GLN A 105 -4.57 -12.15 3.63
CA GLN A 105 -4.70 -10.99 2.76
C GLN A 105 -5.53 -9.92 3.47
N ASP A 106 -4.95 -8.74 3.63
CA ASP A 106 -5.59 -7.57 4.21
C ASP A 106 -5.69 -6.48 3.14
N ASN A 107 -6.86 -5.84 3.05
CA ASN A 107 -7.11 -4.78 2.07
C ASN A 107 -7.75 -3.57 2.76
N GLU A 108 -7.21 -2.40 2.48
CA GLU A 108 -7.69 -1.12 3.00
C GLU A 108 -7.94 -0.17 1.83
N VAL A 109 -9.01 0.62 1.91
CA VAL A 109 -9.33 1.66 0.92
C VAL A 109 -9.14 3.01 1.57
N THR A 110 -8.30 3.84 0.96
CA THR A 110 -7.97 5.17 1.45
C THR A 110 -8.21 6.21 0.38
N TYR A 111 -8.58 7.41 0.80
CA TYR A 111 -8.72 8.55 -0.09
C TYR A 111 -7.63 9.56 0.19
N LEU A 112 -7.28 10.30 -0.85
CA LEU A 112 -6.45 11.47 -0.73
C LEU A 112 -7.23 12.57 -0.01
N VAL A 113 -6.61 13.14 1.02
CA VAL A 113 -7.12 14.37 1.65
C VAL A 113 -7.05 15.53 0.64
N PRO A 114 -7.93 16.54 0.71
CA PRO A 114 -8.01 17.58 -0.34
C PRO A 114 -6.70 18.34 -0.63
N TRP A 115 -5.79 18.40 0.34
CA TRP A 115 -4.46 19.00 0.22
C TRP A 115 -3.37 17.99 -0.19
N SER A 116 -3.75 16.84 -0.74
CA SER A 116 -2.84 15.77 -1.17
C SER A 116 -2.89 15.49 -2.66
N HIS A 117 -1.72 15.36 -3.27
CA HIS A 117 -1.58 15.04 -4.69
C HIS A 117 -0.48 13.98 -4.89
N LEU A 118 -0.86 12.80 -5.41
CA LEU A 118 0.10 11.80 -5.88
C LEU A 118 0.60 12.22 -7.27
N LYS A 119 1.78 12.85 -7.34
CA LYS A 119 2.49 13.19 -8.59
C LYS A 119 3.87 12.53 -8.59
N ARG A 120 4.39 12.14 -9.77
CA ARG A 120 5.84 11.86 -9.95
C ARG A 120 6.61 13.16 -9.66
N PRO A 121 7.72 13.14 -8.87
CA PRO A 121 8.14 14.32 -8.10
C PRO A 121 8.91 15.34 -8.95
N PRO A 122 8.79 16.64 -8.62
CA PRO A 122 10.00 17.44 -8.42
C PRO A 122 10.28 17.84 -6.96
N GLN A 123 9.27 18.02 -6.08
CA GLN A 123 9.46 18.28 -4.62
C GLN A 123 8.11 18.24 -3.83
N GLU A 124 7.92 17.15 -3.06
CA GLU A 124 7.38 16.87 -1.67
C GLU A 124 6.12 17.51 -0.99
N VAL A 125 5.28 16.80 -0.17
CA VAL A 125 5.12 15.35 0.19
C VAL A 125 3.70 14.96 0.72
N HIS A 126 3.37 13.65 0.61
CA HIS A 126 2.68 12.80 1.62
C HIS A 126 3.69 11.75 2.12
N ALA A 127 3.77 11.49 3.42
CA ALA A 127 4.94 10.82 4.01
C ALA A 127 4.94 9.27 3.88
N LEU A 128 5.41 8.77 2.74
CA LEU A 128 6.17 7.52 2.67
C LEU A 128 7.65 7.91 2.78
N TRP A 129 8.30 7.57 3.89
CA TRP A 129 9.71 7.93 4.08
C TRP A 129 10.59 6.93 3.35
N TRP A 130 11.03 7.31 2.15
CA TRP A 130 12.12 6.63 1.48
C TRP A 130 13.44 7.11 2.06
N PHE A 131 14.35 6.17 2.31
CA PHE A 131 15.72 6.45 2.71
C PHE A 131 16.63 5.65 1.78
N GLU A 132 17.73 6.25 1.34
CA GLU A 132 18.76 5.60 0.52
C GLU A 132 19.33 4.36 1.20
N SER A 133 19.39 4.39 2.54
CA SER A 133 19.80 3.27 3.36
C SER A 133 19.18 3.33 4.77
N ALA A 134 19.22 2.19 5.47
CA ALA A 134 18.85 2.14 6.88
C ALA A 134 19.71 3.08 7.75
N ASP A 135 20.98 3.28 7.36
CA ASP A 135 21.92 4.15 8.08
C ASP A 135 21.56 5.62 7.90
N GLN A 136 21.20 6.03 6.67
CA GLN A 136 20.71 7.38 6.40
C GLN A 136 19.45 7.67 7.22
N ARG A 137 18.53 6.69 7.31
CA ARG A 137 17.35 6.79 8.19
C ARG A 137 17.75 6.99 9.65
N ALA A 138 18.69 6.21 10.15
CA ALA A 138 19.13 6.29 11.54
C ALA A 138 19.74 7.66 11.85
N GLU A 139 20.56 8.21 10.94
CA GLU A 139 21.18 9.53 11.10
C GLU A 139 20.15 10.65 11.08
N VAL A 140 19.18 10.62 10.16
CA VAL A 140 18.08 11.60 10.10
C VAL A 140 17.26 11.56 11.38
N ARG A 141 16.94 10.36 11.90
CA ARG A 141 16.23 10.24 13.18
C ARG A 141 17.07 10.77 14.33
N HIS A 142 18.37 10.52 14.36
CA HIS A 142 19.25 11.03 15.40
C HIS A 142 19.24 12.57 15.43
N LYS A 143 19.34 13.22 14.26
CA LYS A 143 19.22 14.69 14.14
C LYS A 143 17.84 15.21 14.55
N ALA A 144 16.76 14.53 14.18
CA ALA A 144 15.41 14.91 14.58
C ALA A 144 15.18 14.79 16.09
N HIS A 145 15.81 13.80 16.75
CA HIS A 145 15.75 13.63 18.20
C HIS A 145 16.54 14.69 18.98
N THR A 146 17.44 15.44 18.34
CA THR A 146 18.21 16.53 18.96
C THR A 146 17.67 17.92 18.65
N ASP A 147 16.76 18.09 17.68
CA ASP A 147 16.08 19.37 17.43
C ASP A 147 14.89 19.57 18.40
N ALA A 148 15.03 20.54 19.30
CA ALA A 148 14.04 20.84 20.33
C ALA A 148 12.64 21.21 19.78
N ARG A 149 12.56 21.81 18.58
CA ARG A 149 11.28 22.19 17.95
C ARG A 149 10.54 20.95 17.45
N VAL A 150 11.28 20.03 16.84
CA VAL A 150 10.74 18.75 16.35
C VAL A 150 10.25 17.92 17.54
N VAL A 151 11.05 17.81 18.60
CA VAL A 151 10.68 17.07 19.81
C VAL A 151 9.43 17.65 20.46
N ALA A 152 9.31 18.99 20.56
CA ALA A 152 8.13 19.65 21.11
C ALA A 152 6.87 19.38 20.26
N ALA A 153 6.97 19.47 18.94
CA ALA A 153 5.86 19.19 18.03
C ALA A 153 5.39 17.73 18.07
N VAL A 154 6.33 16.78 18.16
CA VAL A 154 6.01 15.34 18.29
C VAL A 154 5.34 15.05 19.62
N ARG A 155 5.83 15.60 20.74
CA ARG A 155 5.21 15.42 22.07
C ARG A 155 3.76 15.88 22.11
N ASN A 156 3.45 17.02 21.49
CA ASN A 156 2.08 17.53 21.42
C ASN A 156 1.18 16.69 20.52
N SER A 157 1.74 15.97 19.55
CA SER A 157 0.97 15.13 18.61
C SER A 157 0.78 13.69 19.11
N VAL A 158 1.75 13.14 19.85
CA VAL A 158 1.74 11.72 20.27
C VAL A 158 0.62 11.39 21.26
N VAL A 159 0.09 12.40 21.96
CA VAL A 159 -1.05 12.22 22.88
C VAL A 159 -2.36 11.86 22.17
N HIS A 160 -2.42 12.03 20.84
CA HIS A 160 -3.54 11.65 19.99
C HIS A 160 -3.27 10.38 19.17
N LEU A 161 -2.14 9.71 19.42
CA LEU A 161 -1.67 8.57 18.65
C LEU A 161 -1.95 7.27 19.42
N ASP A 162 -2.96 6.52 18.99
CA ASP A 162 -3.31 5.24 19.61
C ASP A 162 -2.29 4.14 19.29
N SER A 163 -1.76 4.11 18.07
CA SER A 163 -0.71 3.18 17.67
C SER A 163 0.08 3.69 16.46
N GLN A 164 1.33 3.24 16.34
CA GLN A 164 2.18 3.49 15.18
C GLN A 164 2.94 2.23 14.81
N GLU A 165 2.84 1.83 13.55
CA GLU A 165 3.65 0.75 12.97
C GLU A 165 4.63 1.36 11.95
N SER A 166 5.87 0.86 11.92
CA SER A 166 6.88 1.25 10.93
C SER A 166 7.41 0.00 10.26
N LYS A 167 7.51 0.01 8.93
CA LYS A 167 7.97 -1.12 8.11
C LYS A 167 9.13 -0.67 7.23
N LEU A 168 10.17 -1.51 7.13
CA LEU A 168 11.20 -1.34 6.10
C LEU A 168 10.81 -2.20 4.90
N MET A 169 10.74 -1.56 3.75
CA MET A 169 10.19 -2.13 2.54
C MET A 169 11.18 -1.94 1.39
N PHE A 170 11.36 -2.97 0.57
CA PHE A 170 12.22 -2.93 -0.60
C PHE A 170 11.37 -2.97 -1.87
N PRO A 171 11.56 -2.02 -2.80
CA PRO A 171 10.78 -1.99 -4.03
C PRO A 171 11.07 -3.25 -4.85
N CYS A 172 10.01 -3.92 -5.29
CA CYS A 172 10.20 -5.03 -6.23
C CYS A 172 10.70 -4.48 -7.58
N PRO A 173 11.47 -5.26 -8.37
CA PRO A 173 12.04 -4.79 -9.64
C PRO A 173 11.00 -4.26 -10.65
N PHE A 174 9.78 -4.78 -10.60
CA PHE A 174 8.64 -4.41 -11.43
C PHE A 174 7.79 -3.27 -10.85
N SER A 175 8.15 -2.75 -9.66
CA SER A 175 7.41 -1.66 -9.02
C SER A 175 7.60 -0.34 -9.76
N PRO A 176 6.53 0.39 -10.11
CA PRO A 176 6.64 1.71 -10.74
C PRO A 176 7.26 2.76 -9.83
N LEU A 177 6.93 2.75 -8.53
CA LEU A 177 7.64 3.50 -7.51
C LEU A 177 8.80 2.67 -6.96
N LYS A 178 10.01 3.24 -6.96
CA LYS A 178 11.21 2.68 -6.34
C LYS A 178 11.48 3.37 -5.02
#